data_AF-A0A7S0YPK7-F1
#
_entry.id   AF-A0A7S0YPK7-F1
#
_cell.length_a   1.000
_cell.length_b   1.000
_cell.length_c   1.000
_cell.angle_alpha   90.00
_cell.angle_beta   90.00
_cell.angle_gamma   90.00
#
_symmetry.space_group_name_H-M   'P 1'
#
loop_
_entity.id
_entity.type
_entity.pdbx_description
1 polymer ?
#
loop_
_entity_poly.entity_id
_entity_poly.type
_entity_poly.pdbx_seq_one_letter_code
_entity_poly.pdbx_strand_id
1 'polypeptide(L)'
;SVRPGTGEPFDLSGEQEGLPSAPPRRAEERAGDGSGSPRKGGGGQTFEISREVLVRGISLCYLAAFSSLFVQLPGLIGSSGILPASSFLEASPAITLAGVFGTSPWVVDAWLDVMALCGMGLSVLGALGGASTLSLAACFMLYASLVVAGQAFTEGFEGDTLLLEVGLLAALWAPALPSVHGADRAASPVVLLLLRLALFKVLLMGGSAKIFSPDHSWRRLTALHHFYATQALPTPASWYLVQLPDVVLRLGVAVFLAVELCASFLIALAPLRGVRVWVAAAVAALQGVVALG
;
A
#
# COMPACT_ATOMS: atom_id res chain seq x y z
N SER A 1 -52.56 -3.85 -28.88
CA SER A 1 -52.85 -3.74 -30.31
C SER A 1 -54.06 -2.83 -30.51
N VAL A 2 -54.12 -2.17 -31.65
CA VAL A 2 -54.83 -0.91 -31.93
C VAL A 2 -56.05 -1.18 -32.83
N ARG A 3 -57.16 -0.44 -32.60
CA ARG A 3 -58.26 -0.02 -33.53
C ARG A 3 -59.24 -1.08 -34.07
N PRO A 4 -60.34 -0.73 -34.80
CA PRO A 4 -60.77 0.55 -35.43
C PRO A 4 -62.27 0.91 -35.15
N GLY A 5 -62.95 1.91 -35.73
CA GLY A 5 -62.77 2.78 -36.90
C GLY A 5 -63.89 3.84 -36.94
N THR A 6 -63.66 5.04 -37.47
CA THR A 6 -63.77 5.51 -38.87
C THR A 6 -65.20 5.82 -39.33
N GLY A 7 -65.42 7.06 -39.76
CA GLY A 7 -66.54 7.47 -40.58
C GLY A 7 -66.56 8.97 -40.85
N GLU A 8 -66.31 9.31 -42.11
CA GLU A 8 -66.78 10.48 -42.86
C GLU A 8 -65.89 11.73 -43.03
N PRO A 9 -65.91 12.33 -44.25
CA PRO A 9 -64.83 13.14 -44.80
C PRO A 9 -65.10 14.65 -44.74
N PHE A 10 -64.09 15.38 -45.21
CA PHE A 10 -63.79 16.79 -45.03
C PHE A 10 -63.89 17.53 -46.37
N ASP A 11 -64.41 18.77 -46.39
CA ASP A 11 -63.86 19.81 -47.28
C ASP A 11 -64.16 21.24 -46.81
N LEU A 12 -63.24 22.12 -47.21
CA LEU A 12 -62.91 23.46 -46.77
C LEU A 12 -63.49 24.56 -47.67
N SER A 13 -63.97 25.63 -47.04
CA SER A 13 -64.02 27.01 -47.55
C SER A 13 -64.48 27.86 -46.36
N GLY A 14 -63.83 28.94 -45.90
CA GLY A 14 -62.90 29.88 -46.51
C GLY A 14 -63.44 31.27 -46.18
N GLU A 15 -62.63 32.11 -45.49
CA GLU A 15 -62.82 33.57 -45.25
C GLU A 15 -63.93 33.97 -44.24
N GLN A 16 -63.87 35.02 -43.40
CA GLN A 16 -62.99 36.14 -43.00
C GLN A 16 -63.68 36.67 -41.69
N GLU A 17 -63.08 37.23 -40.63
CA GLU A 17 -62.51 38.58 -40.48
C GLU A 17 -62.51 38.93 -38.96
N GLY A 18 -61.60 39.80 -38.48
CA GLY A 18 -61.82 40.60 -37.26
C GLY A 18 -60.82 40.48 -36.10
N LEU A 19 -59.75 41.28 -36.13
CA LEU A 19 -58.84 41.58 -35.00
C LEU A 19 -59.43 42.68 -34.09
N PRO A 20 -59.04 42.79 -32.80
CA PRO A 20 -58.23 43.97 -32.43
C PRO A 20 -57.13 43.76 -31.36
N SER A 21 -55.97 44.38 -31.66
CA SER A 21 -54.93 45.07 -30.85
C SER A 21 -54.58 44.69 -29.39
N ALA A 22 -53.27 44.50 -29.17
CA ALA A 22 -52.56 44.32 -27.89
C ALA A 22 -52.27 45.63 -27.13
N PRO A 23 -51.83 45.53 -25.85
CA PRO A 23 -50.73 46.37 -25.34
C PRO A 23 -49.74 45.55 -24.44
N PRO A 24 -48.70 46.13 -23.78
CA PRO A 24 -47.32 46.02 -24.25
C PRO A 24 -46.35 45.30 -23.28
N ARG A 25 -45.19 44.89 -23.80
CA ARG A 25 -44.01 44.47 -23.01
C ARG A 25 -43.37 45.65 -22.28
N ARG A 26 -42.93 45.46 -21.03
CA ARG A 26 -41.81 46.19 -20.43
C ARG A 26 -40.95 45.25 -19.58
N ALA A 27 -39.66 45.52 -19.63
CA ALA A 27 -38.54 44.67 -19.24
C ALA A 27 -38.13 44.83 -17.75
N GLU A 28 -37.14 44.00 -17.39
CA GLU A 28 -36.12 44.15 -16.33
C GLU A 28 -36.34 43.48 -14.95
N GLU A 29 -35.61 42.36 -14.79
CA GLU A 29 -34.61 42.09 -13.74
C GLU A 29 -35.00 42.16 -12.25
N ARG A 30 -34.93 40.99 -11.58
CA ARG A 30 -33.90 40.67 -10.54
C ARG A 30 -34.11 39.30 -9.87
N ALA A 31 -33.07 38.48 -9.98
CA ALA A 31 -32.46 37.57 -8.99
C ALA A 31 -33.31 36.85 -7.90
N GLY A 32 -33.07 35.53 -7.79
CA GLY A 32 -33.46 34.66 -6.66
C GLY A 32 -33.57 33.20 -7.10
N ASP A 33 -32.49 32.63 -7.62
CA ASP A 33 -31.61 31.67 -6.92
C ASP A 33 -32.28 30.31 -6.62
N GLY A 34 -31.82 29.31 -7.34
CA GLY A 34 -32.27 27.93 -7.24
C GLY A 34 -31.55 27.21 -6.10
N SER A 35 -32.30 26.84 -5.06
CA SER A 35 -31.84 25.87 -4.06
C SER A 35 -32.17 24.44 -4.50
N GLY A 36 -31.61 24.03 -5.65
CA GLY A 36 -31.45 22.63 -6.01
C GLY A 36 -30.32 22.02 -5.18
N SER A 37 -30.58 21.71 -3.90
CA SER A 37 -29.64 20.99 -3.05
C SER A 37 -29.20 19.70 -3.76
N PRO A 38 -27.90 19.48 -4.04
CA PRO A 38 -27.45 18.22 -4.56
C PRO A 38 -27.66 17.18 -3.46
N ARG A 39 -28.57 16.23 -3.69
CA ARG A 39 -28.69 15.01 -2.88
C ARG A 39 -27.29 14.42 -2.75
N LYS A 40 -26.69 14.53 -1.56
CA LYS A 40 -25.51 13.77 -1.14
C LYS A 40 -25.82 12.30 -1.33
N GLY A 41 -25.34 11.72 -2.43
CA GLY A 41 -25.32 10.28 -2.66
C GLY A 41 -24.63 9.60 -1.49
N GLY A 42 -25.24 8.53 -1.00
CA GLY A 42 -24.93 7.93 0.29
C GLY A 42 -23.52 7.36 0.42
N GLY A 43 -23.01 7.41 1.67
CA GLY A 43 -22.37 6.25 2.29
C GLY A 43 -20.93 5.91 1.90
N GLY A 44 -20.16 6.83 1.30
CA GLY A 44 -18.71 6.64 1.22
C GLY A 44 -18.09 6.73 2.61
N GLN A 45 -17.68 5.59 3.19
CA GLN A 45 -16.85 5.62 4.40
C GLN A 45 -15.54 6.31 4.05
N THR A 46 -15.32 7.48 4.64
CA THR A 46 -14.11 8.27 4.45
C THR A 46 -12.92 7.57 5.10
N PHE A 47 -12.11 6.85 4.32
CA PHE A 47 -10.86 6.20 4.78
C PHE A 47 -9.64 7.13 4.68
N GLU A 48 -9.85 8.44 4.66
CA GLU A 48 -8.81 9.46 4.44
C GLU A 48 -7.68 9.35 5.47
N ILE A 49 -8.03 9.32 6.77
CA ILE A 49 -7.05 9.20 7.86
C ILE A 49 -6.25 7.90 7.74
N SER A 50 -6.94 6.77 7.52
CA SER A 50 -6.28 5.47 7.40
C SER A 50 -5.33 5.41 6.21
N ARG A 51 -5.71 6.06 5.10
CA ARG A 51 -4.90 6.17 3.89
C ARG A 51 -3.67 7.04 4.13
N GLU A 52 -3.84 8.21 4.72
CA GLU A 52 -2.73 9.13 5.02
C GLU A 52 -1.71 8.47 5.96
N VAL A 53 -2.19 7.81 7.02
CA VAL A 53 -1.34 7.08 7.96
C VAL A 53 -0.60 5.94 7.26
N LEU A 54 -1.28 5.13 6.42
CA LEU A 54 -0.64 4.03 5.70
C LEU A 54 0.42 4.56 4.73
N VAL A 55 0.09 5.57 3.93
CA VAL A 55 0.98 6.14 2.91
C VAL A 55 2.22 6.76 3.56
N ARG A 56 2.06 7.51 4.65
CA ARG A 56 3.20 8.03 5.42
C ARG A 56 4.03 6.91 6.03
N GLY A 57 3.38 5.91 6.63
CA GLY A 57 4.07 4.74 7.21
C GLY A 57 4.93 4.01 6.17
N ILE A 58 4.38 3.75 4.99
CA ILE A 58 5.11 3.11 3.89
C ILE A 58 6.24 3.99 3.37
N SER A 59 6.03 5.31 3.29
CA SER A 59 7.09 6.25 2.93
C SER A 59 8.24 6.21 3.94
N LEU A 60 7.95 6.10 5.23
CA LEU A 60 8.98 5.91 6.27
C LEU A 60 9.69 4.56 6.14
N CYS A 61 8.96 3.48 5.82
CA CYS A 61 9.58 2.17 5.56
C CYS A 61 10.52 2.23 4.35
N TYR A 62 10.11 2.86 3.24
CA TYR A 62 11.00 3.09 2.11
C TYR A 62 12.21 3.94 2.49
N LEU A 63 12.03 5.00 3.28
CA LEU A 63 13.15 5.82 3.74
C LEU A 63 14.17 4.99 4.53
N ALA A 64 13.70 4.17 5.48
CA ALA A 64 14.57 3.27 6.25
C ALA A 64 15.28 2.26 5.35
N ALA A 65 14.56 1.65 4.39
CA ALA A 65 15.11 0.68 3.46
C ALA A 65 16.17 1.29 2.53
N PHE A 66 15.88 2.42 1.88
CA PHE A 66 16.86 3.12 1.04
C PHE A 66 18.06 3.61 1.84
N SER A 67 17.87 4.11 3.05
CA SER A 67 18.98 4.57 3.92
C SER A 67 19.88 3.41 4.33
N SER A 68 19.28 2.28 4.73
CA SER A 68 20.01 1.06 5.08
C SER A 68 20.78 0.53 3.88
N LEU A 69 20.12 0.45 2.71
CA LEU A 69 20.72 -0.08 1.50
C LEU A 69 21.85 0.83 1.01
N PHE A 70 21.67 2.16 1.03
CA PHE A 70 22.68 3.12 0.58
C PHE A 70 24.04 2.93 1.25
N VAL A 71 24.06 2.67 2.55
CA VAL A 71 25.30 2.41 3.29
C VAL A 71 25.92 1.05 2.91
N GLN A 72 25.10 0.09 2.50
CA GLN A 72 25.52 -1.27 2.16
C GLN A 72 25.90 -1.44 0.68
N LEU A 73 25.40 -0.58 -0.21
CA LEU A 73 25.60 -0.66 -1.66
C LEU A 73 27.07 -0.85 -2.06
N PRO A 74 28.03 -0.03 -1.58
CA PRO A 74 29.43 -0.15 -2.01
C PRO A 74 30.07 -1.50 -1.63
N GLY A 75 29.65 -2.08 -0.50
CA GLY A 75 30.20 -3.35 0.00
C GLY A 75 29.54 -4.59 -0.59
N LEU A 76 28.23 -4.52 -0.89
CA LEU A 76 27.49 -5.66 -1.42
C LEU A 76 27.62 -5.76 -2.93
N ILE A 77 27.16 -4.73 -3.65
CA ILE A 77 26.95 -4.79 -5.10
C ILE A 77 27.71 -3.72 -5.91
N GLY A 78 28.49 -2.88 -5.24
CA GLY A 78 29.39 -1.95 -5.92
C GLY A 78 30.49 -2.65 -6.71
N SER A 79 31.23 -1.89 -7.51
CA SER A 79 32.33 -2.40 -8.35
C SER A 79 33.41 -3.19 -7.59
N SER A 80 33.63 -2.86 -6.32
CA SER A 80 34.55 -3.55 -5.41
C SER A 80 33.83 -4.41 -4.36
N GLY A 81 32.52 -4.62 -4.53
CA GLY A 81 31.67 -5.38 -3.62
C GLY A 81 31.81 -6.89 -3.77
N ILE A 82 31.14 -7.62 -2.90
CA ILE A 82 31.15 -9.10 -2.91
C ILE A 82 30.53 -9.66 -4.19
N LEU A 83 29.46 -9.02 -4.69
CA LEU A 83 28.74 -9.46 -5.89
C LEU A 83 28.44 -8.25 -6.81
N PRO A 84 29.42 -7.79 -7.61
CA PRO A 84 29.29 -6.56 -8.39
C PRO A 84 28.12 -6.56 -9.36
N ALA A 85 27.25 -5.56 -9.26
CA ALA A 85 26.07 -5.42 -10.12
C ALA A 85 26.43 -5.24 -11.61
N SER A 86 27.61 -4.66 -11.91
CA SER A 86 28.08 -4.51 -13.29
C SER A 86 28.21 -5.85 -14.01
N SER A 87 28.74 -6.87 -13.33
CA SER A 87 28.89 -8.22 -13.88
C SER A 87 27.55 -8.90 -14.17
N PHE A 88 26.54 -8.64 -13.32
CA PHE A 88 25.18 -9.14 -13.49
C PHE A 88 24.45 -8.47 -14.67
N LEU A 89 24.58 -7.15 -14.79
CA LEU A 89 24.00 -6.37 -15.89
C LEU A 89 24.61 -6.73 -17.26
N GLU A 90 25.90 -7.07 -17.30
CA GLU A 90 26.56 -7.59 -18.50
C GLU A 90 26.03 -8.98 -18.90
N ALA A 91 25.76 -9.84 -17.92
CA ALA A 91 25.22 -11.18 -18.17
C ALA A 91 23.75 -11.17 -18.61
N SER A 92 22.99 -10.12 -18.27
CA SER A 92 21.55 -10.01 -18.56
C SER A 92 21.19 -8.69 -19.28
N PRO A 93 21.56 -8.52 -20.57
CA PRO A 93 21.31 -7.29 -21.33
C PRO A 93 19.82 -6.99 -21.57
N ALA A 94 18.93 -7.95 -21.29
CA ALA A 94 17.48 -7.75 -21.35
C ALA A 94 16.94 -6.84 -20.23
N ILE A 95 17.71 -6.64 -19.16
CA ILE A 95 17.38 -5.68 -18.09
C ILE A 95 17.83 -4.30 -18.58
N THR A 96 16.86 -3.50 -19.00
CA THR A 96 16.95 -2.42 -19.99
C THR A 96 17.82 -1.21 -19.59
N LEU A 97 18.31 -1.14 -18.34
CA LEU A 97 19.20 -0.05 -17.89
C LEU A 97 20.63 -0.17 -18.46
N ALA A 98 21.12 -1.39 -18.68
CA ALA A 98 22.48 -1.65 -19.15
C ALA A 98 22.73 -1.12 -20.58
N GLY A 99 21.72 -1.20 -21.44
CA GLY A 99 21.80 -0.75 -22.84
C GLY A 99 21.75 0.78 -23.02
N VAL A 100 21.24 1.53 -22.04
CA VAL A 100 21.09 3.00 -22.12
C VAL A 100 22.27 3.74 -21.50
N PHE A 101 22.86 3.21 -20.42
CA PHE A 101 23.84 3.94 -19.62
C PHE A 101 25.24 3.33 -19.61
N GLY A 102 25.43 2.16 -20.24
CA GLY A 102 26.70 1.44 -20.26
C GLY A 102 26.92 0.61 -18.99
N THR A 103 27.75 -0.43 -19.11
CA THR A 103 28.01 -1.39 -18.04
C THR A 103 29.27 -1.08 -17.25
N SER A 104 29.87 0.10 -17.46
CA SER A 104 31.13 0.43 -16.81
C SER A 104 30.95 0.46 -15.28
N PRO A 105 31.83 -0.20 -14.50
CA PRO A 105 31.60 -0.39 -13.07
C PRO A 105 31.36 0.92 -12.28
N TRP A 106 32.09 1.99 -12.60
CA TRP A 106 31.92 3.30 -11.96
C TRP A 106 30.59 3.99 -12.33
N VAL A 107 30.06 3.72 -13.53
CA VAL A 107 28.74 4.22 -13.95
C VAL A 107 27.65 3.51 -13.17
N VAL A 108 27.76 2.18 -13.07
CA VAL A 108 26.79 1.36 -12.32
C VAL A 108 26.76 1.78 -10.85
N ASP A 109 27.92 1.97 -10.21
CA ASP A 109 28.00 2.44 -8.83
C ASP A 109 27.31 3.79 -8.65
N ALA A 110 27.61 4.76 -9.53
CA ALA A 110 26.97 6.08 -9.47
C ALA A 110 25.44 6.00 -9.66
N TRP A 111 24.95 5.11 -10.53
CA TRP A 111 23.50 4.90 -10.71
C TRP A 111 22.84 4.31 -9.48
N LEU A 112 23.46 3.32 -8.85
CA LEU A 112 22.93 2.71 -7.62
C LEU A 112 22.79 3.77 -6.51
N ASP A 113 23.81 4.61 -6.34
CA ASP A 113 23.80 5.71 -5.38
C ASP A 113 22.71 6.75 -5.71
N VAL A 114 22.60 7.16 -6.98
CA VAL A 114 21.57 8.11 -7.43
C VAL A 114 20.17 7.55 -7.19
N MET A 115 19.93 6.27 -7.51
CA MET A 115 18.64 5.62 -7.29
C MET A 115 18.28 5.57 -5.80
N ALA A 116 19.23 5.23 -4.94
CA ALA A 116 19.02 5.23 -3.49
C ALA A 116 18.75 6.65 -2.95
N LEU A 117 19.53 7.66 -3.37
CA LEU A 117 19.35 9.06 -2.96
C LEU A 117 18.00 9.63 -3.44
N CYS A 118 17.61 9.35 -4.68
CA CYS A 118 16.30 9.74 -5.21
C CYS A 118 15.17 9.07 -4.44
N GLY A 119 15.31 7.77 -4.13
CA GLY A 119 14.37 7.01 -3.32
C GLY A 119 14.21 7.60 -1.91
N MET A 120 15.32 7.97 -1.25
CA MET A 120 15.28 8.67 0.03
C MET A 120 14.56 10.01 -0.06
N GLY A 121 14.89 10.83 -1.07
CA GLY A 121 14.25 12.14 -1.27
C GLY A 121 12.74 12.04 -1.47
N LEU A 122 12.28 11.12 -2.34
CA LEU A 122 10.86 10.85 -2.56
C LEU A 122 10.16 10.33 -1.30
N SER A 123 10.85 9.50 -0.52
CA SER A 123 10.33 8.93 0.72
C SER A 123 10.17 9.99 1.81
N VAL A 124 11.10 10.93 1.92
CA VAL A 124 10.98 12.10 2.82
C VAL A 124 9.78 12.96 2.43
N LEU A 125 9.65 13.28 1.14
CA LEU A 125 8.49 14.03 0.64
C LEU A 125 7.18 13.31 0.96
N GLY A 126 7.14 11.99 0.78
CA GLY A 126 5.98 11.16 1.10
C GLY A 126 5.62 11.19 2.59
N ALA A 127 6.62 11.06 3.47
CA ALA A 127 6.45 11.12 4.92
C ALA A 127 5.91 12.48 5.40
N LEU A 128 6.33 13.58 4.76
CA LEU A 128 5.86 14.93 5.05
C LEU A 128 4.44 15.23 4.52
N GLY A 129 3.79 14.26 3.86
CA GLY A 129 2.44 14.43 3.30
C GLY A 129 2.39 14.84 1.82
N GLY A 130 3.54 14.88 1.14
CA GLY A 130 3.64 15.10 -0.30
C GLY A 130 3.46 13.82 -1.14
N ALA A 131 3.05 12.71 -0.52
CA ALA A 131 2.91 11.44 -1.21
C ALA A 131 1.78 11.48 -2.24
N SER A 132 2.15 11.22 -3.50
CA SER A 132 1.26 10.95 -4.62
C SER A 132 1.44 9.51 -5.13
N THR A 133 0.46 9.03 -5.91
CA THR A 133 0.59 7.77 -6.67
C THR A 133 1.90 7.72 -7.44
N LEU A 134 2.30 8.82 -8.10
CA LEU A 134 3.53 8.87 -8.87
C LEU A 134 4.78 8.76 -7.99
N SER A 135 4.81 9.44 -6.84
CA SER A 135 5.95 9.37 -5.93
C SER A 135 6.14 7.97 -5.34
N LEU A 136 5.06 7.30 -4.92
CA LEU A 136 5.14 5.94 -4.39
C LEU A 136 5.44 4.92 -5.47
N ALA A 137 4.88 5.09 -6.68
CA ALA A 137 5.23 4.25 -7.83
C ALA A 137 6.70 4.43 -8.21
N ALA A 138 7.23 5.65 -8.16
CA ALA A 138 8.65 5.90 -8.37
C ALA A 138 9.51 5.25 -7.28
N CYS A 139 9.15 5.38 -6.00
CA CYS A 139 9.83 4.66 -4.91
C CYS A 139 9.81 3.15 -5.14
N PHE A 140 8.65 2.58 -5.51
CA PHE A 140 8.51 1.16 -5.83
C PHE A 140 9.44 0.74 -6.97
N MET A 141 9.46 1.48 -8.08
CA MET A 141 10.29 1.15 -9.24
C MET A 141 11.79 1.26 -8.94
N LEU A 142 12.20 2.31 -8.23
CA LEU A 142 13.58 2.49 -7.77
C LEU A 142 13.99 1.36 -6.83
N TYR A 143 13.16 1.04 -5.83
CA TYR A 143 13.45 -0.02 -4.88
C TYR A 143 13.48 -1.40 -5.54
N ALA A 144 12.52 -1.71 -6.40
CA ALA A 144 12.47 -2.97 -7.14
C ALA A 144 13.73 -3.16 -7.99
N SER A 145 14.20 -2.09 -8.62
CA SER A 145 15.42 -2.13 -9.43
C SER A 145 16.67 -2.37 -8.57
N LEU A 146 16.75 -1.76 -7.39
CA LEU A 146 17.84 -2.03 -6.43
C LEU A 146 17.77 -3.45 -5.87
N VAL A 147 16.58 -3.97 -5.57
CA VAL A 147 16.37 -5.36 -5.11
C VAL A 147 16.82 -6.36 -6.18
N VAL A 148 16.48 -6.11 -7.45
CA VAL A 148 16.94 -6.95 -8.57
C VAL A 148 18.46 -6.87 -8.74
N ALA A 149 19.06 -5.69 -8.61
CA ALA A 149 20.52 -5.53 -8.64
C ALA A 149 21.23 -6.20 -7.45
N GLY A 150 20.54 -6.28 -6.30
CA GLY A 150 20.98 -6.92 -5.07
C GLY A 150 21.17 -8.44 -5.14
N GLN A 151 20.58 -9.09 -6.16
CA GLN A 151 20.72 -10.54 -6.43
C GLN A 151 20.47 -11.37 -5.15
N ALA A 152 21.39 -12.30 -4.83
CA ALA A 152 21.30 -13.20 -3.69
C ALA A 152 21.16 -12.50 -2.33
N PHE A 153 21.59 -11.23 -2.19
CA PHE A 153 21.47 -10.50 -0.93
C PHE A 153 20.05 -10.02 -0.65
N THR A 154 19.22 -9.86 -1.69
CA THR A 154 17.89 -9.25 -1.58
C THR A 154 16.77 -10.19 -2.03
N GLU A 155 17.07 -11.24 -2.78
CA GLU A 155 16.12 -12.28 -3.21
C GLU A 155 15.52 -13.10 -2.04
N GLY A 156 16.23 -13.23 -0.92
CA GLY A 156 15.84 -14.08 0.20
C GLY A 156 15.12 -13.39 1.35
N PHE A 157 15.04 -12.06 1.35
CA PHE A 157 14.51 -11.31 2.50
C PHE A 157 13.01 -11.01 2.33
N GLU A 158 12.18 -11.67 3.13
CA GLU A 158 10.72 -11.53 3.08
C GLU A 158 10.25 -10.07 3.25
N GLY A 159 11.01 -9.26 3.98
CA GLY A 159 10.72 -7.85 4.22
C GLY A 159 10.76 -7.00 2.95
N ASP A 160 11.68 -7.28 2.03
CA ASP A 160 11.81 -6.50 0.78
C ASP A 160 10.66 -6.80 -0.18
N THR A 161 10.30 -8.08 -0.29
CA THR A 161 9.13 -8.52 -1.06
C THR A 161 7.85 -7.92 -0.50
N LEU A 162 7.68 -7.92 0.82
CA LEU A 162 6.52 -7.31 1.47
C LEU A 162 6.45 -5.80 1.22
N LEU A 163 7.57 -5.10 1.34
CA LEU A 163 7.64 -3.65 1.10
C LEU A 163 7.27 -3.30 -0.34
N LEU A 164 7.74 -4.09 -1.31
CA LEU A 164 7.38 -3.94 -2.72
C LEU A 164 5.88 -4.16 -2.96
N GLU A 165 5.31 -5.24 -2.43
CA GLU A 165 3.88 -5.53 -2.58
C GLU A 165 3.00 -4.44 -1.97
N VAL A 166 3.25 -4.10 -0.71
CA VAL A 166 2.43 -3.12 0.02
C VAL A 166 2.69 -1.70 -0.51
N GLY A 167 3.90 -1.41 -0.97
CA GLY A 167 4.25 -0.16 -1.64
C GLY A 167 3.53 0.04 -2.96
N LEU A 168 3.42 -1.00 -3.79
CA LEU A 168 2.61 -0.97 -5.01
C LEU A 168 1.13 -0.74 -4.69
N LEU A 169 0.59 -1.46 -3.70
CA LEU A 169 -0.80 -1.29 -3.26
C LEU A 169 -1.05 0.12 -2.71
N ALA A 170 -0.09 0.70 -2.01
CA ALA A 170 -0.19 2.07 -1.52
C ALA A 170 -0.09 3.10 -2.64
N ALA A 171 0.73 2.88 -3.67
CA ALA A 171 0.75 3.74 -4.85
C ALA A 171 -0.63 3.76 -5.55
N LEU A 172 -1.26 2.58 -5.69
CA LEU A 172 -2.61 2.45 -6.25
C LEU A 172 -3.69 3.08 -5.36
N TRP A 173 -3.47 3.11 -4.04
CA TRP A 173 -4.40 3.74 -3.11
C TRP A 173 -4.20 5.25 -2.98
N ALA A 174 -2.98 5.75 -3.13
CA ALA A 174 -2.60 7.16 -2.97
C ALA A 174 -3.31 8.11 -3.96
N PRO A 175 -3.39 9.41 -3.67
CA PRO A 175 -4.04 10.36 -4.57
C PRO A 175 -3.14 10.59 -5.79
N ALA A 176 -3.75 10.76 -6.97
CA ALA A 176 -3.01 10.89 -8.22
C ALA A 176 -2.09 12.11 -8.23
N LEU A 177 -2.49 13.18 -7.55
CA LEU A 177 -1.69 14.38 -7.31
C LEU A 177 -1.70 14.67 -5.80
N PRO A 178 -0.66 15.34 -5.26
CA PRO A 178 -0.70 15.89 -3.91
C PRO A 178 -1.84 16.92 -3.87
N SER A 179 -3.02 16.48 -3.45
CA SER A 179 -4.22 17.29 -3.57
C SER A 179 -4.19 18.35 -2.48
N VAL A 180 -3.95 19.60 -2.88
CA VAL A 180 -4.15 20.78 -2.03
C VAL A 180 -5.67 21.00 -1.78
N HIS A 181 -6.55 20.35 -2.54
CA HIS A 181 -8.00 20.55 -2.45
C HIS A 181 -8.79 19.29 -2.80
N GLY A 182 -9.08 18.45 -1.79
CA GLY A 182 -10.36 17.74 -1.58
C GLY A 182 -10.98 16.85 -2.67
N ALA A 183 -10.40 16.74 -3.87
CA ALA A 183 -10.88 15.86 -4.94
C ALA A 183 -10.35 14.44 -4.71
N ASP A 184 -10.81 13.82 -3.61
CA ASP A 184 -10.30 12.54 -3.20
C ASP A 184 -11.02 11.40 -3.94
N ARG A 185 -10.26 10.58 -4.66
CA ARG A 185 -10.78 9.34 -5.23
C ARG A 185 -11.30 8.47 -4.09
N ALA A 186 -12.57 8.08 -4.17
CA ALA A 186 -13.13 7.10 -3.25
C ALA A 186 -12.23 5.87 -3.19
N ALA A 187 -11.92 5.40 -1.97
CA ALA A 187 -11.05 4.25 -1.74
C ALA A 187 -11.56 3.04 -2.54
N SER A 188 -10.74 2.52 -3.46
CA SER A 188 -11.10 1.34 -4.23
C SER A 188 -11.26 0.14 -3.29
N PRO A 189 -12.43 -0.52 -3.25
CA PRO A 189 -12.66 -1.68 -2.39
C PRO A 189 -11.72 -2.85 -2.75
N VAL A 190 -11.28 -2.91 -4.01
CA VAL A 190 -10.31 -3.90 -4.49
C VAL A 190 -8.95 -3.70 -3.82
N VAL A 191 -8.46 -2.46 -3.75
CA VAL A 191 -7.15 -2.17 -3.12
C VAL A 191 -7.19 -2.46 -1.62
N LEU A 192 -8.29 -2.13 -0.95
CA LEU A 192 -8.49 -2.49 0.46
C LEU A 192 -8.54 -4.01 0.67
N LEU A 193 -9.17 -4.75 -0.23
CA LEU A 193 -9.16 -6.21 -0.19
C LEU A 193 -7.74 -6.75 -0.38
N LEU A 194 -6.98 -6.23 -1.36
CA LEU A 194 -5.60 -6.65 -1.60
C LEU A 194 -4.68 -6.35 -0.42
N LEU A 195 -4.81 -5.19 0.23
CA LEU A 195 -4.07 -4.87 1.45
C LEU A 195 -4.39 -5.85 2.58
N ARG A 196 -5.65 -6.24 2.73
CA ARG A 196 -6.05 -7.27 3.71
C ARG A 196 -5.51 -8.64 3.35
N LEU A 197 -5.49 -9.00 2.06
CA LEU A 197 -4.92 -10.26 1.59
C LEU A 197 -3.40 -10.29 1.76
N ALA A 198 -2.71 -9.15 1.59
CA ALA A 198 -1.28 -9.03 1.87
C ALA A 198 -0.99 -9.24 3.37
N LEU A 199 -1.77 -8.62 4.25
CA LEU A 199 -1.69 -8.85 5.71
C LEU A 199 -2.01 -10.30 6.09
N PHE A 200 -3.03 -10.89 5.47
CA PHE A 200 -3.35 -12.31 5.63
C PHE A 200 -2.16 -13.19 5.23
N LYS A 201 -1.61 -12.94 4.04
CA LYS A 201 -0.49 -13.70 3.49
C LYS A 201 0.72 -13.64 4.41
N VAL A 202 1.16 -12.45 4.85
CA VAL A 202 2.36 -12.31 5.68
C VAL A 202 2.20 -13.00 7.04
N LEU A 203 1.03 -12.86 7.68
CA LEU A 203 0.77 -13.51 8.97
C LEU A 203 0.69 -15.03 8.83
N LEU A 204 0.02 -15.52 7.77
CA LEU A 204 -0.10 -16.95 7.52
C LEU A 204 1.25 -17.57 7.15
N MET A 205 2.04 -16.92 6.30
CA MET A 205 3.39 -17.38 5.94
C MET A 205 4.31 -17.37 7.17
N GLY A 206 4.30 -16.30 7.96
CA GLY A 206 5.10 -16.20 9.19
C GLY A 206 4.77 -17.30 10.20
N GLY A 207 3.50 -17.60 10.43
CA GLY A 207 3.08 -18.66 11.36
C GLY A 207 3.31 -20.07 10.81
N SER A 208 3.02 -20.29 9.52
CA SER A 208 3.22 -21.59 8.89
C SER A 208 4.70 -21.94 8.76
N ALA A 209 5.58 -20.99 8.40
CA ALA A 209 7.01 -21.21 8.34
C ALA A 209 7.58 -21.66 9.70
N LYS A 210 7.09 -21.10 10.81
CA LYS A 210 7.47 -21.52 12.17
C LYS A 210 7.01 -22.95 12.48
N ILE A 211 5.81 -23.33 12.07
CA ILE A 211 5.33 -24.71 12.23
C ILE A 211 6.10 -25.67 11.34
N PHE A 212 6.31 -25.35 10.07
CA PHE A 212 6.96 -26.25 9.11
C PHE A 212 8.48 -26.22 9.17
N SER A 213 9.07 -25.37 10.01
CA SER A 213 10.51 -25.32 10.26
C SER A 213 11.06 -26.70 10.62
N PRO A 214 12.26 -27.07 10.12
CA PRO A 214 12.98 -28.27 10.55
C PRO A 214 13.25 -28.28 12.05
N ASP A 215 13.40 -27.10 12.65
CA ASP A 215 13.53 -26.97 14.10
C ASP A 215 12.19 -27.21 14.80
N HIS A 216 12.19 -28.18 15.71
CA HIS A 216 11.02 -28.55 16.50
C HIS A 216 10.73 -27.59 17.66
N SER A 217 11.56 -26.57 17.90
CA SER A 217 11.41 -25.62 19.02
C SER A 217 10.03 -24.92 19.04
N TRP A 218 9.52 -24.50 17.87
CA TRP A 218 8.19 -23.88 17.74
C TRP A 218 7.06 -24.86 18.07
N ARG A 219 7.15 -26.11 17.56
CA ARG A 219 6.15 -27.16 17.83
C ARG A 219 6.18 -27.61 19.30
N ARG A 220 7.35 -27.57 19.94
CA ARG A 220 7.54 -27.90 21.35
C ARG A 220 7.31 -26.70 22.29
N LEU A 221 6.89 -25.55 21.77
CA LEU A 221 6.65 -24.31 22.53
C LEU A 221 7.89 -23.79 23.27
N THR A 222 9.09 -24.13 22.82
CA THR A 222 10.36 -23.72 23.46
C THR A 222 11.08 -22.60 22.72
N ALA A 223 10.58 -22.18 21.55
CA ALA A 223 11.24 -21.19 20.70
C ALA A 223 11.61 -19.88 21.43
N LEU A 224 10.71 -19.33 22.27
CA LEU A 224 10.98 -18.06 22.97
C LEU A 224 12.13 -18.11 23.99
N HIS A 225 12.60 -19.30 24.39
CA HIS A 225 13.76 -19.42 25.28
C HIS A 225 15.06 -18.93 24.61
N HIS A 226 15.14 -19.04 23.29
CA HIS A 226 16.32 -18.68 22.52
C HIS A 226 16.04 -17.49 21.60
N PHE A 227 14.79 -17.31 21.17
CA PHE A 227 14.37 -16.27 20.24
C PHE A 227 14.95 -14.89 20.60
N TYR A 228 14.65 -14.38 21.79
CA TYR A 228 15.10 -13.06 22.25
C TYR A 228 16.63 -12.94 22.38
N ALA A 229 17.34 -14.05 22.60
CA ALA A 229 18.81 -14.05 22.66
C ALA A 229 19.47 -14.08 21.28
N THR A 230 18.79 -14.65 20.27
CA THR A 230 19.36 -14.90 18.93
C THR A 230 18.79 -13.99 17.85
N GLN A 231 17.93 -13.03 18.19
CA GLN A 231 17.46 -12.03 17.22
C GLN A 231 18.63 -11.18 16.69
N ALA A 232 18.49 -10.69 15.46
CA ALA A 232 19.54 -9.92 14.80
C ALA A 232 19.82 -8.56 15.47
N LEU A 233 18.81 -7.99 16.15
CA LEU A 233 18.88 -6.71 16.84
C LEU A 233 18.30 -6.82 18.25
N PRO A 234 18.97 -7.52 19.19
CA PRO A 234 18.46 -7.68 20.54
C PRO A 234 18.49 -6.32 21.25
N THR A 235 17.38 -5.95 21.87
CA THR A 235 17.31 -4.75 22.69
C THR A 235 17.73 -5.05 24.14
N PRO A 236 17.98 -4.04 24.98
CA PRO A 236 18.19 -4.27 26.41
C PRO A 236 17.02 -5.00 27.10
N ALA A 237 15.81 -4.88 26.56
CA ALA A 237 14.63 -5.58 27.09
C ALA A 237 14.68 -7.09 26.81
N SER A 238 15.33 -7.53 25.72
CA SER A 238 15.52 -8.95 25.39
C SER A 238 16.14 -9.74 26.52
N TRP A 239 17.10 -9.14 27.26
CA TRP A 239 17.76 -9.77 28.40
C TRP A 239 16.77 -10.14 29.52
N TYR A 240 15.79 -9.26 29.80
CA TYR A 240 14.74 -9.51 30.77
C TYR A 240 13.70 -10.51 30.25
N LEU A 241 13.39 -10.45 28.95
CA LEU A 241 12.41 -11.34 28.33
C LEU A 241 12.88 -12.80 28.32
N VAL A 242 14.18 -13.06 28.10
CA VAL A 242 14.78 -14.40 28.21
C VAL A 242 14.63 -15.00 29.60
N GLN A 243 14.60 -14.17 30.64
CA GLN A 243 14.55 -14.61 32.05
C GLN A 243 13.14 -14.87 32.57
N LEU A 244 12.12 -14.69 31.73
CA LEU A 244 10.76 -14.99 32.13
C LEU A 244 10.60 -16.47 32.51
N PRO A 245 9.68 -16.81 33.45
CA PRO A 245 9.44 -18.19 33.81
C PRO A 245 9.08 -19.05 32.60
N ASP A 246 9.52 -20.31 32.59
CA ASP A 246 9.30 -21.27 31.49
C ASP A 246 7.82 -21.34 31.04
N VAL A 247 6.88 -21.30 31.99
CA VAL A 247 5.44 -21.28 31.69
C VAL A 247 5.05 -20.06 30.86
N VAL A 248 5.58 -18.88 31.17
CA VAL A 248 5.30 -17.63 30.45
C VAL A 248 5.88 -17.70 29.04
N LEU A 249 7.09 -18.22 28.88
CA LEU A 249 7.73 -18.38 27.57
C LEU A 249 6.98 -19.38 26.68
N ARG A 250 6.54 -20.52 27.24
CA ARG A 250 5.74 -21.52 26.50
C ARG A 250 4.38 -20.98 26.08
N LEU A 251 3.68 -20.31 27.00
CA LEU A 251 2.42 -19.63 26.69
C LEU A 251 2.64 -18.53 25.65
N GLY A 252 3.74 -17.79 25.74
CA GLY A 252 4.13 -16.79 24.76
C GLY A 252 4.26 -17.36 23.35
N VAL A 253 4.94 -18.51 23.17
CA VAL A 253 5.02 -19.18 21.86
C VAL A 253 3.63 -19.58 21.35
N ALA A 254 2.78 -20.12 22.22
CA ALA A 254 1.43 -20.51 21.84
C ALA A 254 0.58 -19.31 21.40
N VAL A 255 0.64 -18.19 22.15
CA VAL A 255 -0.03 -16.93 21.78
C VAL A 255 0.53 -16.37 20.48
N PHE A 256 1.85 -16.41 20.29
CA PHE A 256 2.51 -15.96 19.07
C PHE A 256 1.96 -16.68 17.83
N LEU A 257 1.97 -18.01 17.86
CA LEU A 257 1.46 -18.85 16.77
C LEU A 257 -0.06 -18.68 16.58
N ALA A 258 -0.82 -18.61 17.68
CA ALA A 258 -2.27 -18.42 17.62
C ALA A 258 -2.63 -17.06 17.03
N VAL A 259 -1.92 -15.98 17.40
CA VAL A 259 -2.14 -14.66 16.81
C VAL A 259 -1.78 -14.71 15.34
N GLU A 260 -0.59 -15.15 14.92
CA GLU A 260 -0.24 -15.18 13.48
C GLU A 260 -1.24 -16.00 12.65
N LEU A 261 -1.61 -17.20 13.10
CA LEU A 261 -2.48 -18.08 12.34
C LEU A 261 -3.95 -17.66 12.43
N CYS A 262 -4.51 -17.45 13.61
CA CYS A 262 -5.92 -17.10 13.76
C CYS A 262 -6.20 -15.66 13.31
N ALA A 263 -5.31 -14.70 13.60
CA ALA A 263 -5.49 -13.31 13.15
C ALA A 263 -5.54 -13.22 11.64
N SER A 264 -4.72 -14.02 10.93
CA SER A 264 -4.72 -14.02 9.47
C SER A 264 -6.15 -14.26 8.93
N PHE A 265 -6.78 -15.38 9.29
CA PHE A 265 -8.12 -15.72 8.82
C PHE A 265 -9.18 -14.71 9.29
N LEU A 266 -9.07 -14.21 10.52
CA LEU A 266 -10.02 -13.23 11.06
C LEU A 266 -9.91 -11.87 10.36
N ILE A 267 -8.71 -11.41 9.96
CA ILE A 267 -8.54 -10.18 9.18
C ILE A 267 -9.18 -10.31 7.80
N ALA A 268 -8.99 -11.46 7.15
CA ALA A 268 -9.49 -11.71 5.79
C ALA A 268 -11.01 -11.93 5.73
N LEU A 269 -11.55 -12.73 6.66
CA LEU A 269 -12.93 -13.26 6.58
C LEU A 269 -13.93 -12.55 7.49
N ALA A 270 -13.50 -11.81 8.54
CA ALA A 270 -14.46 -11.28 9.50
C ALA A 270 -15.32 -10.15 8.92
N PRO A 271 -16.67 -10.29 8.92
CA PRO A 271 -17.57 -9.23 8.45
C PRO A 271 -17.67 -8.08 9.47
N LEU A 272 -17.50 -8.38 10.76
CA LEU A 272 -17.67 -7.45 11.87
C LEU A 272 -16.45 -6.54 12.05
N ARG A 273 -16.69 -5.21 12.12
CA ARG A 273 -15.62 -4.23 12.36
C ARG A 273 -14.94 -4.41 13.73
N GLY A 274 -15.69 -4.74 14.78
CA GLY A 274 -15.13 -4.91 16.13
C GLY A 274 -14.07 -6.00 16.18
N VAL A 275 -14.32 -7.15 15.55
CA VAL A 275 -13.35 -8.26 15.48
C VAL A 275 -12.06 -7.82 14.78
N ARG A 276 -12.17 -7.09 13.66
CA ARG A 276 -10.98 -6.60 12.93
C ARG A 276 -10.12 -5.64 13.76
N VAL A 277 -10.74 -4.77 14.56
CA VAL A 277 -10.00 -3.85 15.45
C VAL A 277 -9.28 -4.62 16.54
N TRP A 278 -9.95 -5.58 17.18
CA TRP A 278 -9.31 -6.44 18.19
C TRP A 278 -8.14 -7.23 17.62
N VAL A 279 -8.31 -7.79 16.43
CA VAL A 279 -7.25 -8.55 15.77
C VAL A 279 -6.08 -7.65 15.36
N ALA A 280 -6.35 -6.46 14.81
CA ALA A 280 -5.30 -5.50 14.51
C ALA A 280 -4.53 -5.07 15.77
N ALA A 281 -5.22 -4.86 16.89
CA ALA A 281 -4.59 -4.54 18.17
C ALA A 281 -3.74 -5.71 18.70
N ALA A 282 -4.21 -6.95 18.58
CA ALA A 282 -3.47 -8.14 18.99
C ALA A 282 -2.20 -8.33 18.14
N VAL A 283 -2.29 -8.15 16.82
CA VAL A 283 -1.13 -8.19 15.91
C VAL A 283 -0.16 -7.07 16.25
N ALA A 284 -0.63 -5.83 16.42
CA ALA A 284 0.23 -4.70 16.78
C ALA A 284 0.94 -4.91 18.13
N ALA A 285 0.24 -5.45 19.13
CA ALA A 285 0.82 -5.80 20.42
C ALA A 285 1.89 -6.88 20.27
N LEU A 286 1.64 -7.93 19.47
CA LEU A 286 2.62 -8.97 19.20
C LEU A 286 3.87 -8.41 18.52
N GLN A 287 3.70 -7.58 17.49
CA GLN A 287 4.83 -6.94 16.80
C GLN A 287 5.61 -6.01 17.74
N GLY A 288 4.94 -5.33 18.67
CA GLY A 288 5.59 -4.53 19.71
C GLY A 288 6.45 -5.39 20.66
N VAL A 289 5.95 -6.56 21.06
CA VAL A 289 6.72 -7.51 21.89
C VAL A 289 7.90 -8.09 21.12
N VAL A 290 7.75 -8.35 19.82
CA VAL A 290 8.87 -8.77 18.96
C VAL A 290 9.92 -7.67 18.85
N ALA A 291 9.51 -6.43 18.63
CA ALA A 291 10.42 -5.29 18.46
C ALA A 291 11.13 -4.87 19.76
N LEU A 292 10.51 -5.12 20.93
CA LEU A 292 11.17 -5.02 22.23
C LEU A 292 12.03 -6.24 22.56
N GLY A 293 11.77 -7.34 21.87
CA GLY A 293 12.50 -8.60 21.97
C GLY A 293 13.87 -8.56 21.34
#